data_AF-A0A538P2H1-F1
#
_entry.id   AF-A0A538P2H1-F1
#
_cell.length_a   1.000
_cell.length_b   1.000
_cell.length_c   1.000
_cell.angle_alpha   90.00
_cell.angle_beta   90.00
_cell.angle_gamma   90.00
#
_symmetry.space_group_name_H-M   'P 1'
#
loop_
_entity.id
_entity.type
_entity.pdbx_description
1 polymer ?
#
loop_
_entity_poly.entity_id
_entity_poly.type
_entity_poly.pdbx_seq_one_letter_code
_entity_poly.pdbx_strand_id
1 'polypeptide(L)'
;MNDRQPQARLSSILFHYNRPYGDLYMEVSEPFRRRGLGSYLIQELKRACYELGAIPCARCNSTNNPSRWTLQRAGFVPFAHILNGSIAGV
;
A
#
# COMPACT_ATOMS: atom_id res chain seq x y z
N MET A 1 24.04 22.26 12.50
CA MET A 1 24.35 21.46 11.30
C MET A 1 24.26 19.99 11.69
N ASN A 2 23.08 19.39 11.59
CA ASN A 2 22.89 17.96 11.82
C ASN A 2 21.81 17.50 10.82
N ASP A 3 22.18 17.55 9.54
CA ASP A 3 21.33 17.19 8.41
C ASP A 3 21.25 15.67 8.31
N ARG A 4 20.38 15.05 9.12
CA ARG A 4 19.88 13.71 8.75
C ARG A 4 18.98 13.90 7.54
N GLN A 5 19.53 13.59 6.36
CA GLN A 5 18.78 13.51 5.11
C GLN A 5 17.48 12.74 5.33
N PRO A 6 16.32 13.22 4.83
CA PRO A 6 15.08 12.49 4.99
C PRO A 6 15.18 11.19 4.18
N GLN A 7 15.34 10.05 4.87
CA GLN A 7 15.46 8.74 4.27
C GLN A 7 14.13 8.33 3.61
N ALA A 8 14.22 7.76 2.41
CA ALA A 8 13.10 7.11 1.73
C ALA A 8 12.54 6.01 2.65
N ARG A 9 11.22 6.01 2.88
CA ARG A 9 10.57 5.15 3.87
C ARG A 9 9.98 3.87 3.26
N LEU A 10 9.71 2.95 4.20
CA LEU A 10 9.57 1.50 4.11
C LEU A 10 8.52 1.01 3.10
N SER A 11 8.81 -0.15 2.51
CA SER A 11 7.88 -0.92 1.69
C SER A 11 8.07 -2.41 1.96
N SER A 12 6.99 -3.15 2.16
CA SER A 12 7.04 -4.56 2.55
C SER A 12 5.89 -5.36 1.95
N ILE A 13 6.06 -6.68 1.89
CA ILE A 13 4.99 -7.65 1.59
C ILE A 13 4.65 -8.39 2.87
N LEU A 14 3.38 -8.38 3.27
CA LEU A 14 2.90 -9.06 4.47
C LEU A 14 2.13 -10.33 4.06
N PHE A 15 2.59 -11.47 4.57
CA PHE A 15 1.96 -12.78 4.38
C PHE A 15 1.22 -13.22 5.65
N HIS A 16 0.22 -12.45 6.09
CA HIS A 16 -0.61 -12.82 7.26
C HIS A 16 -1.77 -13.72 6.83
N TYR A 17 -1.80 -14.97 7.30
CA TYR A 17 -2.84 -16.05 7.25
C TYR A 17 -3.74 -16.23 6.00
N ASN A 18 -3.72 -15.33 5.04
CA ASN A 18 -4.65 -15.23 3.93
C ASN A 18 -3.93 -15.63 2.65
N ARG A 19 -3.39 -16.85 2.62
CA ARG A 19 -2.92 -17.43 1.35
C ARG A 19 -4.10 -17.44 0.35
N PRO A 20 -3.86 -17.19 -0.95
CA PRO A 20 -2.55 -17.03 -1.61
C PRO A 20 -2.02 -15.59 -1.62
N TYR A 21 -2.59 -14.67 -0.83
CA TYR A 21 -2.34 -13.25 -0.99
C TYR A 21 -1.10 -12.73 -0.24
N GLY A 22 -0.39 -11.79 -0.86
CA GLY A 22 0.62 -10.94 -0.20
C GLY A 22 0.12 -9.50 -0.14
N ASP A 23 -0.07 -8.97 1.07
CA ASP A 23 -0.58 -7.61 1.31
C ASP A 23 0.56 -6.59 1.20
N LEU A 24 0.45 -5.68 0.23
CA LEU A 24 1.49 -4.72 -0.10
C LEU A 24 1.35 -3.45 0.75
N TYR A 25 2.44 -3.07 1.40
CA TYR A 25 2.54 -1.84 2.19
C TYR A 25 3.60 -0.89 1.64
N MET A 26 3.32 0.41 1.66
CA MET A 26 4.28 1.47 1.32
C MET A 26 4.05 2.74 2.15
N GLU A 27 5.15 3.44 2.48
CA GLU A 27 5.11 4.79 3.05
C GLU A 27 6.12 5.70 2.33
N VAL A 28 5.63 6.80 1.75
CA VAL A 28 6.50 7.84 1.18
C VAL A 28 6.58 9.02 2.15
N SER A 29 7.80 9.34 2.58
CA SER A 29 8.09 10.50 3.41
C SER A 29 7.63 11.79 2.73
N GLU A 30 7.07 12.72 3.51
CA GLU A 30 6.37 13.90 3.01
C GLU A 30 7.15 14.73 1.98
N PRO A 31 8.45 15.04 2.18
CA PRO A 31 9.23 15.82 1.22
C PRO A 31 9.35 15.18 -0.18
N PHE A 32 9.12 13.86 -0.28
CA PHE A 32 9.26 13.08 -1.51
C PHE A 32 7.91 12.68 -2.13
N ARG A 33 6.79 13.08 -1.54
CA ARG A 33 5.46 12.81 -2.08
C ARG A 33 5.23 13.57 -3.40
N ARG A 34 4.23 13.12 -4.16
CA ARG A 34 3.83 13.69 -5.47
C ARG A 34 4.89 13.59 -6.59
N ARG A 35 5.91 12.75 -6.41
CA ARG A 35 6.96 12.46 -7.40
C ARG A 35 6.80 11.08 -8.08
N GLY A 36 5.67 10.41 -7.87
CA GLY A 36 5.41 9.06 -8.41
C GLY A 36 6.02 7.90 -7.61
N LEU A 37 6.85 8.17 -6.60
CA LEU A 37 7.57 7.14 -5.84
C LEU A 37 6.67 6.07 -5.21
N GLY A 38 5.50 6.43 -4.68
CA GLY A 38 4.59 5.45 -4.08
C GLY A 38 4.08 4.43 -5.10
N SER A 39 3.79 4.87 -6.34
CA SER A 39 3.33 3.96 -7.39
C SER A 39 4.47 3.08 -7.89
N TYR A 40 5.68 3.64 -8.00
CA TYR A 40 6.88 2.87 -8.32
C TYR A 40 7.15 1.77 -7.29
N LEU A 41 7.14 2.09 -6.00
CA LEU A 41 7.35 1.11 -4.92
C LEU A 41 6.30 -0.02 -4.98
N ILE A 42 5.03 0.31 -5.20
CA ILE A 42 3.97 -0.71 -5.32
C ILE A 42 4.16 -1.58 -6.57
N GLN A 43 4.63 -1.03 -7.69
CA GLN A 43 4.91 -1.82 -8.89
C GLN A 43 6.04 -2.83 -8.63
N GLU A 44 7.12 -2.41 -7.97
CA GLU A 44 8.22 -3.32 -7.61
C GLU A 44 7.80 -4.38 -6.60
N LEU A 45 7.03 -4.00 -5.57
CA LEU A 45 6.46 -4.97 -4.63
C LEU A 45 5.48 -5.94 -5.30
N LYS A 46 4.68 -5.47 -6.26
CA LYS A 46 3.76 -6.32 -7.04
C LYS A 46 4.54 -7.35 -7.85
N ARG A 47 5.65 -6.96 -8.50
CA ARG A 47 6.56 -7.88 -9.20
C ARG A 47 7.14 -8.91 -8.24
N ALA A 48 7.73 -8.46 -7.13
CA ALA A 48 8.32 -9.36 -6.13
C ALA A 48 7.28 -10.32 -5.50
N CYS A 49 6.05 -9.87 -5.28
CA CYS A 49 4.97 -10.71 -4.76
C CYS A 49 4.63 -11.87 -5.72
N TYR A 50 4.55 -11.59 -7.02
CA TYR A 50 4.37 -12.63 -8.03
C TYR A 50 5.56 -13.58 -8.11
N GLU A 51 6.79 -13.08 -8.01
CA GLU A 51 8.01 -13.92 -7.97
C GLU A 51 8.04 -14.87 -6.77
N LEU A 52 7.40 -14.49 -5.66
CA LEU A 52 7.22 -15.32 -4.47
C LEU A 52 6.04 -16.31 -4.60
N GLY A 53 5.35 -16.35 -5.74
CA GLY A 53 4.20 -17.24 -5.99
C GLY A 53 2.91 -16.81 -5.28
N ALA A 54 2.82 -15.55 -4.85
CA ALA A 54 1.65 -15.01 -4.17
C ALA A 54 0.84 -14.06 -5.09
N ILE A 55 -0.42 -13.85 -4.74
CA ILE A 55 -1.30 -12.89 -5.42
C ILE A 55 -1.19 -11.54 -4.70
N PRO A 56 -0.71 -10.48 -5.35
CA PRO A 56 -0.57 -9.18 -4.72
C PRO A 56 -1.95 -8.59 -4.44
N CYS A 57 -2.16 -8.16 -3.19
CA CYS A 57 -3.31 -7.36 -2.80
C CYS A 57 -2.84 -6.14 -2.00
N ALA A 58 -3.69 -5.14 -1.88
CA ALA A 58 -3.40 -3.98 -1.06
C ALA A 58 -4.70 -3.39 -0.55
N ARG A 59 -4.62 -2.74 0.61
CA ARG A 59 -5.75 -2.07 1.26
C ARG A 59 -5.35 -0.68 1.69
N CYS A 60 -6.28 0.25 1.59
CA CYS A 60 -6.15 1.59 2.15
C CYS A 60 -7.48 2.03 2.76
N ASN A 61 -7.42 2.99 3.68
CA ASN A 61 -8.64 3.62 4.20
C ASN A 61 -9.41 4.27 3.05
N SER A 62 -10.75 4.21 3.11
CA SER A 62 -11.63 4.79 2.09
C SER A 62 -11.44 6.29 1.91
N THR A 63 -10.99 6.99 2.94
CA THR A 63 -10.71 8.43 2.95
C THR A 63 -9.28 8.78 2.50
N ASN A 64 -8.40 7.79 2.33
CA ASN A 64 -7.00 8.01 1.91
C ASN A 64 -6.88 8.03 0.38
N ASN A 65 -7.39 9.11 -0.23
CA ASN A 65 -7.36 9.32 -1.68
C ASN A 65 -5.95 9.22 -2.29
N PRO A 66 -4.87 9.78 -1.67
CA PRO A 66 -3.53 9.62 -2.21
C PRO A 66 -3.10 8.16 -2.36
N SER A 67 -3.35 7.32 -1.36
CA SER A 67 -3.01 5.89 -1.42
C SER A 67 -3.85 5.16 -2.44
N ARG A 68 -5.15 5.44 -2.51
CA ARG A 68 -6.05 4.88 -3.55
C ARG A 68 -5.52 5.18 -4.96
N TRP A 69 -5.18 6.43 -5.25
CA TRP A 69 -4.63 6.81 -6.55
C TRP A 69 -3.26 6.20 -6.81
N THR A 70 -2.42 6.06 -5.78
CA THR A 70 -1.13 5.38 -5.91
C THR A 70 -1.30 3.92 -6.33
N LEU A 71 -2.23 3.18 -5.68
CA LEU A 71 -2.52 1.78 -5.99
C LEU A 71 -3.13 1.64 -7.40
N GLN A 72 -4.08 2.49 -7.76
CA GLN A 72 -4.70 2.48 -9.09
C GLN A 72 -3.69 2.78 -10.20
N ARG A 73 -2.79 3.75 -10.00
CA ARG A 73 -1.68 4.02 -10.93
C ARG A 73 -0.67 2.87 -11.02
N ALA A 74 -0.57 2.02 -10.01
CA ALA A 74 0.21 0.78 -10.05
C ALA A 74 -0.56 -0.41 -10.66
N GLY A 75 -1.75 -0.17 -11.21
CA GLY A 75 -2.56 -1.19 -11.90
C GLY A 75 -3.33 -2.11 -10.96
N PHE A 76 -3.69 -1.63 -9.75
CA PHE A 76 -4.68 -2.29 -8.91
C PHE A 76 -6.09 -1.77 -9.21
N VAL A 77 -7.07 -2.65 -9.14
CA VAL A 77 -8.50 -2.30 -9.25
C VAL A 77 -9.18 -2.50 -7.90
N PRO A 78 -10.10 -1.61 -7.49
CA PRO A 78 -10.94 -1.86 -6.33
C PRO A 78 -11.80 -3.11 -6.58
N PHE A 79 -11.70 -4.10 -5.70
CA PHE A 79 -12.45 -5.36 -5.82
C PHE A 79 -13.24 -5.72 -4.54
N ALA A 80 -13.05 -4.98 -3.45
CA ALA A 80 -13.71 -5.20 -2.16
C ALA A 80 -13.84 -3.89 -1.38
N HIS A 81 -14.78 -3.85 -0.44
CA HIS A 81 -15.02 -2.73 0.47
C HIS A 81 -14.92 -3.18 1.93
N ILE A 82 -14.27 -2.36 2.76
CA ILE A 82 -14.32 -2.49 4.21
C ILE A 82 -15.49 -1.64 4.70
N LEU A 83 -16.43 -2.27 5.39
CA LEU A 83 -17.60 -1.61 5.97
C LEU A 83 -17.41 -1.56 7.49
N ASN A 84 -17.46 -0.35 8.04
CA ASN A 84 -17.48 -0.15 9.48
C ASN A 84 -18.94 -0.04 9.92
N GLY A 85 -19.41 -0.99 10.73
CA GLY A 85 -20.72 -0.93 11.37
C GLY A 85 -20.58 -0.47 12.83
N SER A 86 -21.60 0.19 13.34
CA SER A 86 -21.80 0.41 14.78
C SER A 86 -23.07 -0.30 15.23
N ILE A 87 -23.06 -0.83 16.45
CA ILE A 87 -24.29 -1.33 17.09
C ILE A 87 -24.87 -0.15 17.86
N ALA A 88 -26.07 0.28 17.50
CA ALA A 88 -26.78 1.27 18.29
C ALA A 88 -27.41 0.57 19.50
N GLY A 89 -27.04 0.97 20.73
CA GLY A 89 -27.82 0.65 21.93
C GLY A 89 -27.16 -0.24 23.01
N VAL A 90 -25.87 -0.08 23.30
CA VAL A 90 -25.31 -0.44 24.63
C VAL A 90 -24.55 0.75 25.18
#